data_AF-A0A530KPK5-F1
#
_entry.id   AF-A0A530KPK5-F1
#
_cell.length_a   1.000
_cell.length_b   1.000
_cell.length_c   1.000
_cell.angle_alpha   90.00
_cell.angle_beta   90.00
_cell.angle_gamma   90.00
#
_symmetry.space_group_name_H-M   'P 1'
#
loop_
_entity.id
_entity.type
_entity.pdbx_description
1 polymer ?
#
loop_
_entity_poly.entity_id
_entity_poly.type
_entity_poly.pdbx_seq_one_letter_code
_entity_poly.pdbx_strand_id
1 'polypeptide(L)'
;MREMGRTSALVKSLPAAGALIIVPTRDIGIVVERIILELRGPLVDARCKTLTVTQPEDLTGIEAGLPVFFDHTFDEMTSKELREEAHARARQCNRACWPVRAG
;
A
#
# COMPACT_ATOMS: atom_id res chain seq x y z
N MET A 1 15.85 12.70 6.34
CA MET A 1 16.45 11.52 5.64
C MET A 1 16.01 10.17 6.19
N ARG A 2 15.60 10.02 7.46
CA ARG A 2 15.19 8.71 8.01
C ARG A 2 13.85 8.18 7.46
N GLU A 3 12.87 9.05 7.25
CA GLU A 3 11.50 8.69 6.82
C GLU A 3 11.45 8.16 5.38
N MET A 4 12.18 8.81 4.47
CA MET A 4 12.34 8.35 3.08
C MET A 4 12.92 6.93 2.98
N GLY A 5 13.68 6.48 3.99
CA GLY A 5 14.22 5.13 4.07
C GLY A 5 13.15 4.05 4.29
N ARG A 6 12.07 4.35 5.00
CA ARG A 6 10.99 3.39 5.31
C ARG A 6 10.09 3.19 4.09
N THR A 7 9.70 4.27 3.41
CA THR A 7 8.96 4.18 2.14
C THR A 7 9.79 3.46 1.07
N SER A 8 11.09 3.74 0.97
CA SER A 8 11.97 3.01 0.04
C SER A 8 12.09 1.52 0.37
N ALA A 9 12.12 1.16 1.65
CA ALA A 9 12.15 -0.24 2.08
C ALA A 9 10.85 -0.98 1.73
N LEU A 10 9.70 -0.34 1.96
CA LEU A 10 8.40 -0.85 1.50
C LEU A 10 8.39 -1.05 -0.02
N VAL A 11 8.78 -0.02 -0.79
CA VAL A 11 8.78 -0.09 -2.26
C VAL A 11 9.65 -1.24 -2.78
N LYS A 12 10.78 -1.52 -2.13
CA LYS A 12 11.65 -2.66 -2.47
C LYS A 12 11.02 -4.02 -2.17
N SER A 13 10.09 -4.12 -1.22
CA SER A 13 9.41 -5.37 -0.88
C SER A 13 8.16 -5.66 -1.70
N LEU A 14 7.66 -4.69 -2.49
CA LEU A 14 6.45 -4.87 -3.28
C LEU A 14 6.57 -6.03 -4.29
N PRO A 15 5.52 -6.83 -4.50
CA PRO A 15 5.52 -7.89 -5.51
C PRO A 15 5.59 -7.31 -6.93
N ALA A 16 6.31 -7.99 -7.84
CA ALA A 16 6.40 -7.57 -9.24
C ALA A 16 5.06 -7.66 -10.01
N ALA A 17 4.09 -8.41 -9.44
CA ALA A 17 2.74 -8.52 -9.98
C ALA A 17 1.88 -7.28 -9.71
N GLY A 18 2.27 -6.39 -8.79
CA GLY A 18 1.51 -5.21 -8.41
C GLY A 18 0.96 -5.29 -6.99
N ALA A 19 0.65 -4.12 -6.43
CA ALA A 19 0.16 -3.97 -5.06
C ALA A 19 -0.73 -2.72 -4.92
N LEU A 20 -1.58 -2.72 -3.92
CA LEU A 20 -2.29 -1.54 -3.44
C LEU A 20 -1.55 -1.00 -2.21
N ILE A 21 -1.14 0.27 -2.24
CA ILE A 21 -0.45 0.94 -1.13
C ILE A 21 -1.38 1.96 -0.49
N ILE A 22 -1.70 1.76 0.78
CA ILE A 22 -2.52 2.66 1.56
C ILE A 22 -1.65 3.79 2.12
N VAL A 23 -2.11 5.02 1.93
CA VAL A 23 -1.44 6.26 2.35
C VAL A 23 -2.43 7.22 3.02
N PRO A 24 -1.99 8.08 3.96
CA PRO A 24 -2.92 8.98 4.66
C PRO A 24 -3.24 10.25 3.87
N THR A 25 -2.43 10.60 2.86
CA THR A 25 -2.66 11.78 2.01
C THR A 25 -2.29 11.50 0.55
N ARG A 26 -2.84 12.31 -0.36
CA ARG A 26 -2.53 12.25 -1.79
C ARG A 26 -1.06 12.57 -2.08
N ASP A 27 -0.49 13.53 -1.35
CA ASP A 27 0.91 13.95 -1.56
C ASP A 27 1.88 12.81 -1.24
N ILE A 28 1.61 12.04 -0.17
CA ILE A 28 2.39 10.85 0.14
C ILE A 28 2.21 9.79 -0.95
N GLY A 29 0.99 9.64 -1.50
CA GLY A 29 0.74 8.78 -2.66
C GLY A 29 1.63 9.12 -3.86
N ILE A 30 1.71 10.40 -4.23
CA ILE A 30 2.57 10.88 -5.34
C ILE A 30 4.05 10.56 -5.07
N VAL A 31 4.51 10.74 -3.84
CA VAL A 31 5.89 10.41 -3.46
C VAL A 31 6.15 8.91 -3.55
N VAL A 32 5.24 8.08 -3.07
CA VAL A 32 5.34 6.61 -3.16
C VAL A 32 5.41 6.16 -4.62
N GLU A 33 4.53 6.64 -5.49
CA GLU A 33 4.51 6.32 -6.93
C GLU A 33 5.82 6.69 -7.60
N ARG A 34 6.33 7.90 -7.32
CA ARG A 34 7.63 8.33 -7.83
C ARG A 34 8.76 7.40 -7.39
N ILE A 35 8.77 6.98 -6.11
CA ILE A 35 9.80 6.06 -5.60
C ILE A 35 9.65 4.67 -6.24
N ILE A 36 8.43 4.19 -6.52
CA ILE A 36 8.21 2.94 -7.25
C ILE A 36 8.80 3.04 -8.65
N LEU A 37 8.51 4.10 -9.39
CA LEU A 37 9.06 4.32 -10.72
C LEU A 37 10.60 4.36 -10.69
N GLU A 38 11.19 5.10 -9.75
CA GLU A 38 12.64 5.25 -9.61
C GLU A 38 13.35 3.94 -9.21
N LEU A 39 12.77 3.16 -8.29
CA LEU A 39 13.44 1.98 -7.72
C LEU A 39 13.06 0.64 -8.35
N ARG A 40 11.86 0.53 -8.92
CA ARG A 40 11.29 -0.73 -9.44
C ARG A 40 11.00 -0.67 -10.94
N GLY A 41 11.04 0.52 -11.53
CA GLY A 41 10.84 0.75 -12.95
C GLY A 41 9.36 0.77 -13.38
N PRO A 42 9.11 1.18 -14.63
CA PRO A 42 7.76 1.50 -15.13
C PRO A 42 6.81 0.30 -15.18
N LEU A 43 7.33 -0.93 -15.32
CA LEU A 43 6.50 -2.14 -15.36
C LEU A 43 5.86 -2.45 -14.01
N VAL A 44 6.59 -2.25 -12.91
CA VAL A 44 6.06 -2.46 -11.56
C VAL A 44 5.17 -1.29 -11.17
N ASP A 45 5.58 -0.06 -11.50
CA ASP A 45 4.81 1.16 -11.30
C ASP A 45 3.39 1.06 -11.90
N ALA A 46 3.27 0.63 -13.17
CA ALA A 46 1.99 0.49 -13.84
C ALA A 46 1.02 -0.52 -13.16
N ARG A 47 1.56 -1.46 -12.36
CA ARG A 47 0.81 -2.50 -11.65
C ARG A 47 0.53 -2.14 -10.19
N CYS A 48 1.17 -1.10 -9.68
CA CYS A 48 0.93 -0.59 -8.34
C CYS A 48 -0.12 0.52 -8.36
N LYS A 49 -0.86 0.65 -7.27
CA LYS A 49 -1.83 1.73 -7.05
C LYS A 49 -1.66 2.28 -5.64
N THR A 50 -1.82 3.58 -5.49
CA THR A 50 -1.98 4.18 -4.17
C THR A 50 -3.46 4.42 -3.89
N LEU A 51 -3.87 4.21 -2.65
CA LEU A 51 -5.20 4.57 -2.15
C LEU A 51 -5.03 5.46 -0.94
N THR A 52 -5.49 6.70 -1.08
CA THR A 52 -5.58 7.62 0.04
C THR A 52 -6.78 7.25 0.90
N VAL A 53 -6.54 7.03 2.19
CA VAL A 53 -7.58 6.70 3.17
C VAL A 53 -7.59 7.79 4.24
N THR A 54 -8.66 8.56 4.26
CA THR A 54 -8.92 9.64 5.21
C THR A 54 -10.16 9.40 6.07
N GLN A 55 -11.05 8.52 5.61
CA GLN A 55 -12.31 8.17 6.25
C GLN A 55 -12.68 6.70 5.97
N PRO A 56 -13.59 6.09 6.76
CA PRO A 56 -13.95 4.68 6.62
C PRO A 56 -14.51 4.29 5.24
N GLU A 57 -15.17 5.21 4.54
CA GLU A 57 -15.76 4.98 3.22
C GLU A 57 -14.70 4.68 2.15
N ASP A 58 -13.51 5.29 2.29
CA ASP A 58 -12.38 5.11 1.35
C ASP A 58 -11.89 3.66 1.36
N LEU A 59 -12.11 2.92 2.45
CA LEU A 59 -11.72 1.53 2.60
C LEU A 59 -12.44 0.57 1.64
N THR A 60 -13.49 1.02 0.96
CA THR A 60 -14.12 0.26 -0.15
C THR A 60 -13.13 0.02 -1.29
N GLY A 61 -12.12 0.89 -1.47
CA GLY A 61 -11.08 0.71 -2.48
C GLY A 61 -10.12 -0.47 -2.23
N ILE A 62 -10.16 -1.10 -1.04
CA ILE A 62 -9.32 -2.26 -0.68
C ILE A 62 -9.73 -3.54 -1.43
N GLU A 63 -10.91 -3.58 -2.05
CA GLU A 63 -11.47 -4.74 -2.76
C GLU A 63 -10.82 -5.02 -4.13
N ALA A 64 -9.72 -4.34 -4.47
CA ALA A 64 -9.10 -4.37 -5.81
C ALA A 64 -8.39 -5.68 -6.22
N GLY A 65 -8.40 -6.72 -5.39
CA GLY A 65 -7.76 -8.02 -5.71
C GLY A 65 -6.23 -7.95 -5.83
N LEU A 66 -5.61 -6.92 -5.25
CA LEU A 66 -4.16 -6.75 -5.16
C LEU A 66 -3.69 -6.94 -3.72
N PRO A 67 -2.47 -7.48 -3.50
CA PRO A 67 -1.83 -7.43 -2.20
C PRO A 67 -1.75 -6.00 -1.66
N VAL A 68 -2.24 -5.80 -0.44
CA VAL A 68 -2.36 -4.50 0.22
C VAL A 68 -1.23 -4.30 1.21
N PHE A 69 -0.57 -3.15 1.11
CA PHE A 69 0.49 -2.68 1.97
C PHE A 69 0.18 -1.28 2.50
N PHE A 70 0.86 -0.88 3.56
CA PHE A 70 0.70 0.44 4.17
C PHE A 70 2.03 1.18 4.15
N ASP A 71 2.02 2.44 3.72
CA ASP A 71 3.15 3.31 4.03
C ASP A 71 3.20 3.58 5.54
N HIS A 72 4.41 3.68 6.09
CA HIS A 72 4.62 3.89 7.52
C HIS A 72 3.91 5.14 8.08
N THR A 73 3.77 6.19 7.27
CA THR A 73 3.08 7.43 7.67
C THR A 73 1.59 7.19 7.92
N PHE A 74 0.98 6.17 7.31
CA PHE A 74 -0.43 5.86 7.54
C PHE A 74 -0.67 5.51 9.01
N ASP A 75 0.20 4.69 9.61
CA ASP A 75 0.07 4.29 11.01
C ASP A 75 0.34 5.46 11.98
N GLU A 76 1.09 6.47 11.54
CA GLU A 76 1.51 7.63 12.33
C GLU A 76 0.50 8.80 12.25
N MET A 77 -0.18 8.96 11.12
CA MET A 77 -1.05 10.11 10.83
C MET A 77 -2.55 9.80 10.89
N THR A 78 -2.93 8.53 11.04
CA THR A 78 -4.34 8.09 11.00
C THR A 78 -4.85 7.75 12.39
N SER A 79 -6.15 8.00 12.63
CA SER A 79 -6.79 7.61 13.90
C SER A 79 -6.69 6.11 14.13
N LYS A 80 -6.65 5.70 15.40
CA LYS A 80 -6.52 4.29 15.79
C LYS A 80 -7.64 3.43 15.19
N GLU A 81 -8.88 3.91 15.24
CA GLU A 81 -10.06 3.19 14.75
C GLU A 81 -9.99 2.94 13.24
N LEU A 82 -9.73 3.98 12.45
CA LEU A 82 -9.61 3.87 11.00
C LEU A 82 -8.43 2.99 10.59
N ARG A 83 -7.30 3.09 11.30
CA ARG A 83 -6.14 2.22 11.10
C ARG A 83 -6.48 0.75 11.36
N GLU A 84 -7.12 0.44 12.48
CA GLU A 84 -7.50 -0.93 12.84
C GLU A 84 -8.45 -1.55 11.80
N GLU A 85 -9.42 -0.78 11.31
CA GLU A 85 -10.34 -1.22 10.28
C GLU A 85 -9.63 -1.45 8.93
N ALA A 86 -8.76 -0.52 8.51
CA ALA A 86 -7.98 -0.65 7.29
C ALA A 86 -7.10 -1.91 7.31
N HIS A 87 -6.39 -2.15 8.42
CA HIS A 87 -5.57 -3.34 8.62
C HIS A 87 -6.42 -4.62 8.64
N ALA A 88 -7.63 -4.58 9.21
CA ALA A 88 -8.54 -5.73 9.20
C ALA A 88 -8.99 -6.09 7.77
N ARG A 89 -9.39 -5.11 6.96
CA ARG A 89 -9.78 -5.32 5.57
C ARG A 89 -8.59 -5.77 4.70
N ALA A 90 -7.42 -5.16 4.88
CA ALA A 90 -6.20 -5.57 4.18
C ALA A 90 -5.82 -7.03 4.47
N ARG A 91 -5.94 -7.49 5.72
CA ARG A 91 -5.73 -8.91 6.08
C ARG A 91 -6.69 -9.84 5.35
N GLN A 92 -7.95 -9.45 5.20
CA GLN A 92 -8.95 -10.24 4.46
C GLN A 92 -8.61 -10.30 2.97
N CYS A 93 -8.28 -9.15 2.37
CA CYS A 93 -7.89 -9.05 0.95
C CYS A 93 -6.62 -9.88 0.66
N ASN A 94 -5.59 -9.75 1.50
CA ASN A 94 -4.32 -10.47 1.33
C ASN A 94 -4.45 -11.98 1.47
N ARG A 95 -5.38 -12.48 2.30
CA ARG A 95 -5.71 -13.91 2.37
C ARG A 95 -6.29 -14.44 1.06
N ALA A 96 -7.06 -13.63 0.34
CA ALA A 96 -7.66 -14.00 -0.93
C ALA A 96 -6.67 -13.91 -2.10
N CYS A 97 -5.72 -12.96 -2.04
CA CYS A 97 -4.74 -12.73 -3.10
C CYS A 97 -3.54 -13.68 -3.06
N TRP A 98 -3.37 -14.44 -1.97
CA TRP A 98 -2.26 -15.37 -1.79
C TRP A 98 -2.65 -16.79 -2.20
N PRO A 99 -2.03 -17.41 -3.22
CA PRO A 99 -1.99 -18.86 -3.27
C PRO A 99 -0.86 -19.34 -2.35
N VAL A 100 -1.20 -20.14 -1.33
CA VAL A 100 -0.28 -21.20 -0.94
C VAL A 100 -0.30 -22.20 -2.08
N ARG A 101 0.58 -22.02 -3.06
CA ARG A 101 1.12 -23.12 -3.83
C ARG A 101 2.62 -23.07 -3.66
N ALA A 102 3.09 -23.80 -2.64
CA ALA A 102 4.40 -24.39 -2.69
C ALA A 102 4.42 -25.27 -3.95
N GLY A 103 5.12 -24.79 -4.98
CA GLY A 103 5.52 -25.56 -6.15
C GLY A 103 7.04 -25.62 -6.13
#